data_AF-A0A5J5QC49-F1
#
_entry.id   AF-A0A5J5QC49-F1
#
_cell.length_a   1.000
_cell.length_b   1.000
_cell.length_c   1.000
_cell.angle_alpha   90.00
_cell.angle_beta   90.00
_cell.angle_gamma   90.00
#
_symmetry.space_group_name_H-M   'P 1'
#
loop_
_entity.id
_entity.type
_entity.pdbx_description
1 polymer ?
#
loop_
_entity_poly.entity_id
_entity_poly.type
_entity_poly.pdbx_seq_one_letter_code
_entity_poly.pdbx_strand_id
1 'polypeptide(L)'
;MEHPKKFSPGTSAIVFLLFAGFLYICVWSPSNPLLPFVQPSGSPKDFTPVEFAVKDELDLALEEASMRNKTVIIAVVNRAYVEQSVNAETTMLDLFLESFWLGEDTRPLLDHLLLVAVDKTAYDRCMFKRLHCYRLVTEGVDFGEEKVFMSRDFIKMMWRRTFFLTEVLRRGYSFIFTDTDVVWLRNPLTKLSLNETDDLQISVDKYFGSRRPEHNLINTGFYYIRSNNKTISLFDKWYSLKDNSTRKKEQDVLLDLLRHGVVTELDLRVRFLETRHFSGFCEDSKDVGAVTTVHANCCRHINAKVRDLTAVLRDWKRFKAALTKYPKAARNITRSFGWSRHDGCLNSWKPQTLT
;
A
#
# COMPACT_ATOMS: atom_id res chain seq x y z
N MET A 1 -35.89 21.41 70.08
CA MET A 1 -36.62 21.06 68.84
C MET A 1 -35.59 20.83 67.76
N GLU A 2 -35.26 19.56 67.55
CA GLU A 2 -34.26 19.11 66.57
C GLU A 2 -34.84 19.20 65.16
N HIS A 3 -34.13 19.88 64.26
CA HIS A 3 -34.41 19.84 62.83
C HIS A 3 -33.57 18.71 62.18
N PRO A 4 -34.18 17.87 61.32
CA PRO A 4 -33.49 16.73 60.73
C PRO A 4 -32.51 17.18 59.64
N LYS A 5 -31.27 16.69 59.71
CA LYS A 5 -30.28 16.81 58.63
C LYS A 5 -30.77 16.00 57.42
N LYS A 6 -31.16 16.71 56.35
CA LYS A 6 -31.42 16.13 55.03
C LYS A 6 -30.13 15.48 54.51
N PHE A 7 -30.14 14.16 54.34
CA PHE A 7 -29.12 13.44 53.60
C PHE A 7 -29.20 13.80 52.11
N SER A 8 -28.06 14.14 51.50
CA SER A 8 -27.96 14.39 50.07
C SER A 8 -28.22 13.09 49.29
N PRO A 9 -29.12 13.06 48.29
CA PRO A 9 -29.45 11.86 47.53
C PRO A 9 -28.27 11.29 46.74
N GLY A 10 -27.23 12.09 46.49
CA GLY A 10 -26.02 11.65 45.78
C GLY A 10 -25.17 10.64 46.54
N THR A 11 -25.13 10.71 47.87
CA THR A 11 -24.25 9.85 48.68
C THR A 11 -24.80 8.42 48.81
N SER A 12 -26.13 8.27 48.77
CA SER A 12 -26.78 6.94 48.82
C SER A 12 -26.69 6.19 47.49
N ALA A 13 -26.77 6.91 46.35
CA ALA A 13 -26.63 6.32 45.02
C ALA A 13 -25.23 5.74 44.77
N ILE A 14 -24.18 6.39 45.28
CA ILE A 14 -22.79 5.91 45.13
C ILE A 14 -22.58 4.62 45.93
N VAL A 15 -23.14 4.52 47.14
CA VAL A 15 -23.05 3.29 47.95
C VAL A 15 -23.79 2.12 47.29
N PHE A 16 -24.95 2.36 46.69
CA PHE A 16 -25.68 1.35 45.93
C PHE A 16 -24.91 0.86 44.70
N LEU A 17 -24.27 1.75 43.94
CA LEU A 17 -23.48 1.38 42.77
C LEU A 17 -22.23 0.57 43.13
N LEU A 18 -21.56 0.92 44.25
CA LEU A 18 -20.41 0.15 44.75
C LEU A 18 -20.82 -1.25 45.23
N PHE A 19 -21.97 -1.38 45.90
CA PHE A 19 -22.50 -2.68 46.32
C PHE A 19 -22.92 -3.56 45.13
N ALA A 20 -23.56 -2.97 44.12
CA ALA A 20 -23.94 -3.70 42.90
C ALA A 20 -22.72 -4.16 42.09
N GLY A 21 -21.66 -3.33 42.01
CA GLY A 21 -20.40 -3.69 41.38
C GLY A 21 -19.66 -4.83 42.08
N PHE A 22 -19.66 -4.82 43.43
CA PHE A 22 -19.06 -5.91 44.21
C PHE A 22 -19.82 -7.24 44.05
N LEU A 23 -21.16 -7.20 44.06
CA LEU A 23 -21.99 -8.39 43.81
C LEU A 23 -21.80 -8.95 42.40
N TYR A 24 -21.63 -8.09 41.38
CA TYR A 24 -21.33 -8.55 40.02
C TYR A 24 -19.99 -9.30 39.94
N ILE A 25 -18.94 -8.78 40.60
CA ILE A 25 -17.62 -9.43 40.64
C ILE A 25 -17.65 -10.77 41.38
N CYS A 26 -18.47 -10.89 42.44
CA CYS A 26 -18.65 -12.14 43.18
C CYS A 26 -19.49 -13.19 42.42
N VAL A 27 -20.42 -12.78 41.55
CA VAL A 27 -21.28 -13.69 40.77
C VAL A 27 -20.65 -14.10 39.44
N TRP A 28 -19.69 -13.33 38.90
CA TRP A 28 -18.99 -13.61 37.63
C TRP A 28 -17.55 -14.11 37.77
N SER A 29 -17.12 -14.47 38.98
CA SER A 29 -15.87 -15.21 39.18
C SER A 29 -16.15 -16.72 39.05
N PRO A 30 -15.64 -17.44 38.03
CA PRO A 30 -15.75 -18.89 37.96
C PRO A 30 -14.68 -19.48 38.88
N SER A 31 -14.97 -19.54 40.17
CA SER A 31 -14.17 -20.26 41.16
C SER A 31 -15.00 -21.42 41.69
N ASN A 32 -15.12 -22.49 40.91
CA ASN A 32 -15.56 -23.79 41.42
C ASN A 32 -14.31 -24.63 41.78
N PRO A 33 -14.01 -24.85 43.06
CA PRO A 33 -13.19 -25.98 43.46
C PRO A 33 -14.08 -27.23 43.55
N LEU A 34 -13.52 -28.39 43.21
CA LEU A 34 -14.04 -29.75 43.45
C LEU A 34 -14.97 -30.34 42.36
N LEU A 35 -14.33 -30.93 41.35
CA LEU A 35 -14.84 -32.16 40.70
C LEU A 35 -13.78 -33.26 40.86
N PRO A 36 -14.14 -34.47 41.31
CA PRO A 36 -13.19 -35.58 41.41
C PRO A 36 -12.77 -36.05 40.02
N PHE A 37 -11.46 -36.14 39.82
CA PHE A 37 -10.82 -36.68 38.63
C PHE A 37 -11.18 -38.17 38.48
N VAL A 38 -12.05 -38.48 37.51
CA VAL A 38 -12.25 -39.87 37.03
C VAL A 38 -11.35 -40.05 35.82
N GLN A 39 -10.34 -40.90 35.98
CA GLN A 39 -9.38 -41.24 34.92
C GLN A 39 -10.02 -42.29 33.99
N PRO A 40 -10.26 -42.01 32.69
CA PRO A 40 -10.66 -43.06 31.76
C PRO A 40 -9.41 -43.81 31.33
N SER A 41 -9.34 -45.10 31.66
CA SER A 41 -8.40 -46.04 31.06
C SER A 41 -8.78 -46.31 29.60
N GLY A 42 -8.26 -45.49 28.70
CA GLY A 42 -8.34 -45.70 27.25
C GLY A 42 -6.94 -45.73 26.66
N SER A 43 -6.63 -46.79 25.90
CA SER A 43 -5.39 -46.97 25.13
C SER A 43 -5.09 -45.74 24.25
N PRO A 44 -3.81 -45.38 24.02
CA PRO A 44 -3.47 -44.25 23.18
C PRO A 44 -3.90 -44.54 21.75
N LYS A 45 -4.89 -43.78 21.26
CA LYS A 45 -5.11 -43.65 19.82
C LYS A 45 -4.01 -42.73 19.31
N ASP A 46 -3.33 -43.14 18.24
CA ASP A 46 -2.36 -42.33 17.52
C ASP A 46 -2.97 -40.96 17.19
N PHE A 47 -2.55 -39.94 17.94
CA PHE A 47 -2.75 -38.56 17.57
C PHE A 47 -1.66 -38.23 16.57
N THR A 48 -1.98 -38.31 15.27
CA THR A 48 -1.21 -37.60 14.25
C THR A 48 -1.30 -36.10 14.60
N PRO A 49 -0.18 -35.43 14.93
CA PRO A 49 -0.21 -34.00 15.16
C PRO A 49 -0.61 -33.35 13.83
N VAL A 50 -1.77 -32.70 13.79
CA VAL A 50 -2.03 -31.72 12.74
C VAL A 50 -1.10 -30.56 13.08
N GLU A 51 0.05 -30.51 12.40
CA GLU A 51 0.99 -29.41 12.49
C GLU A 51 0.30 -28.17 11.91
N PHE A 52 -0.36 -27.40 12.77
CA PHE A 52 -0.76 -26.05 12.38
C PHE A 52 0.55 -25.27 12.22
N ALA A 53 0.91 -24.95 10.97
CA ALA A 53 2.01 -24.05 10.71
C ALA A 53 1.78 -22.78 11.54
N VAL A 54 2.70 -22.49 12.47
CA VAL A 54 2.65 -21.28 13.29
C VAL A 54 2.82 -20.11 12.33
N LYS A 55 1.70 -19.46 11.99
CA LYS A 55 1.70 -18.27 11.13
C LYS A 55 2.30 -17.11 11.92
N ASP A 56 3.30 -16.47 11.35
CA ASP A 56 3.83 -15.23 11.91
C ASP A 56 2.91 -14.03 11.59
N GLU A 57 3.23 -12.87 12.18
CA GLU A 57 2.43 -11.65 11.99
C GLU A 57 2.29 -11.25 10.51
N LEU A 58 3.29 -11.55 9.68
CA LEU A 58 3.24 -11.22 8.25
C LEU A 58 2.27 -12.15 7.52
N ASP A 59 2.28 -13.45 7.82
CA ASP A 59 1.32 -14.40 7.24
C ASP A 59 -0.12 -14.02 7.57
N LEU A 60 -0.39 -13.61 8.81
CA LEU A 60 -1.71 -13.15 9.24
C LEU A 60 -2.14 -11.89 8.46
N ALA A 61 -1.25 -10.89 8.38
CA ALA A 61 -1.54 -9.65 7.66
C ALA A 61 -1.76 -9.88 6.14
N LEU A 62 -0.99 -10.77 5.53
CA LEU A 62 -1.15 -11.15 4.13
C LEU A 62 -2.44 -11.92 3.89
N GLU A 63 -2.79 -12.86 4.78
CA GLU A 63 -4.02 -13.64 4.67
C GLU A 63 -5.26 -12.73 4.75
N GLU A 64 -5.28 -11.83 5.74
CA GLU A 64 -6.38 -10.87 5.93
C GLU A 64 -6.56 -9.92 4.73
N ALA A 65 -5.48 -9.45 4.11
CA ALA A 65 -5.53 -8.54 2.97
C ALA A 65 -5.63 -9.25 1.61
N SER A 66 -5.63 -10.58 1.56
CA SER A 66 -5.55 -11.31 0.29
C SER A 66 -6.88 -11.42 -0.45
N MET A 67 -6.81 -11.28 -1.77
CA MET A 67 -7.87 -11.70 -2.69
C MET A 67 -7.94 -13.24 -2.75
N ARG A 68 -9.05 -13.79 -3.28
CA ARG A 68 -9.25 -15.25 -3.44
C ARG A 68 -8.11 -15.97 -4.18
N ASN A 69 -7.43 -15.29 -5.09
CA ASN A 69 -6.29 -15.83 -5.85
C ASN A 69 -4.92 -15.57 -5.18
N LYS A 70 -4.90 -15.27 -3.87
CA LYS A 70 -3.71 -14.89 -3.10
C LYS A 70 -2.97 -13.67 -3.66
N THR A 71 -3.70 -12.74 -4.28
CA THR A 71 -3.16 -11.42 -4.66
C THR A 71 -3.40 -10.42 -3.56
N VAL A 72 -2.37 -9.65 -3.17
CA VAL A 72 -2.47 -8.55 -2.21
C VAL A 72 -2.08 -7.24 -2.90
N ILE A 73 -2.71 -6.11 -2.55
CA ILE A 73 -2.25 -4.78 -2.96
C ILE A 73 -1.34 -4.26 -1.84
N ILE A 74 -0.09 -3.95 -2.16
CA ILE A 74 0.91 -3.54 -1.17
C ILE A 74 1.35 -2.11 -1.48
N ALA A 75 1.28 -1.25 -0.47
CA ALA A 75 1.93 0.06 -0.49
C ALA A 75 2.80 0.23 0.75
N VAL A 76 4.01 0.78 0.57
CA VAL A 76 4.94 1.05 1.66
C VAL A 76 4.88 2.53 2.01
N VAL A 77 4.79 2.84 3.31
CA VAL A 77 4.56 4.19 3.80
C VAL A 77 5.48 4.51 4.97
N ASN A 78 5.93 5.77 5.04
CA ASN A 78 6.68 6.33 6.16
C ASN A 78 6.01 7.61 6.70
N ARG A 79 6.55 8.15 7.80
CA ARG A 79 6.08 9.35 8.50
C ARG A 79 5.84 10.53 7.57
N ALA A 80 6.73 10.78 6.60
CA ALA A 80 6.64 11.92 5.70
C ALA A 80 5.41 11.88 4.78
N TYR A 81 4.85 10.69 4.54
CA TYR A 81 3.66 10.49 3.71
C TYR A 81 2.36 10.51 4.54
N VAL A 82 2.45 10.47 5.87
CA VAL A 82 1.29 10.42 6.78
C VAL A 82 1.13 11.65 7.68
N GLU A 83 2.17 12.45 7.84
CA GLU A 83 2.10 13.70 8.58
C GLU A 83 1.68 14.86 7.69
N GLN A 84 0.84 15.73 8.24
CA GLN A 84 0.47 16.98 7.60
C GLN A 84 1.58 17.99 7.82
N SER A 85 2.08 18.61 6.75
CA SER A 85 2.88 19.82 6.91
C SER A 85 1.96 20.99 7.29
N VAL A 86 2.50 22.02 7.95
CA VAL A 86 1.75 23.19 8.45
C VAL A 86 0.89 23.85 7.36
N ASN A 87 1.30 23.75 6.09
CA ASN A 87 0.63 24.37 4.95
C ASN A 87 -0.18 23.38 4.08
N ALA A 88 -0.30 22.11 4.47
CA ALA A 88 -0.97 21.08 3.67
C ALA A 88 -2.35 20.74 4.24
N GLU A 89 -3.39 20.88 3.41
CA GLU A 89 -4.77 20.49 3.76
C GLU A 89 -4.97 18.97 3.85
N THR A 90 -4.07 18.19 3.24
CA THR A 90 -4.15 16.73 3.18
C THR A 90 -2.75 16.10 3.17
N THR A 91 -2.66 14.84 3.57
CA THR A 91 -1.43 14.04 3.51
C THR A 91 -1.36 13.27 2.19
N MET A 92 -0.19 12.76 1.82
CA MET A 92 -0.09 11.88 0.65
C MET A 92 -0.91 10.60 0.85
N LEU A 93 -0.89 10.01 2.06
CA LEU A 93 -1.71 8.85 2.38
C LEU A 93 -3.21 9.17 2.27
N ASP A 94 -3.66 10.32 2.76
CA ASP A 94 -5.07 10.72 2.66
C ASP A 94 -5.49 10.87 1.19
N LEU A 95 -4.63 11.47 0.35
CA LEU A 95 -4.85 11.61 -1.08
C LEU A 95 -4.88 10.25 -1.82
N PHE A 96 -3.95 9.35 -1.48
CA PHE A 96 -3.90 7.98 -1.98
C PHE A 96 -5.21 7.26 -1.70
N LEU A 97 -5.65 7.25 -0.44
CA LEU A 97 -6.88 6.59 -0.02
C LEU A 97 -8.11 7.25 -0.67
N GLU A 98 -8.17 8.58 -0.73
CA GLU A 98 -9.25 9.31 -1.38
C GLU A 98 -9.42 8.89 -2.85
N SER A 99 -8.33 8.58 -3.55
CA SER A 99 -8.40 8.08 -4.93
C SER A 99 -9.19 6.78 -5.05
N PHE A 100 -9.08 5.84 -4.10
CA PHE A 100 -9.90 4.61 -4.09
C PHE A 100 -11.39 4.90 -3.87
N TRP A 101 -11.73 5.96 -3.12
CA TRP A 101 -13.13 6.35 -2.92
C TRP A 101 -13.73 7.02 -4.16
N LEU A 102 -12.90 7.75 -4.91
CA LEU A 102 -13.31 8.51 -6.08
C LEU A 102 -13.18 7.73 -7.40
N GLY A 103 -12.39 6.68 -7.44
CA GLY A 103 -12.20 5.89 -8.65
C GLY A 103 -13.43 5.07 -9.02
N GLU A 104 -13.47 4.61 -10.27
CA GLU A 104 -14.47 3.67 -10.77
C GLU A 104 -14.07 2.24 -10.39
N ASP A 105 -14.91 1.55 -9.63
CA ASP A 105 -14.69 0.17 -9.17
C ASP A 105 -13.41 -0.06 -8.35
N THR A 106 -12.86 0.98 -7.73
CA THR A 106 -11.64 0.92 -6.92
C THR A 106 -11.92 0.75 -5.42
N ARG A 107 -13.05 1.25 -4.91
CA ARG A 107 -13.37 1.22 -3.48
C ARG A 107 -13.26 -0.18 -2.83
N PRO A 108 -13.80 -1.27 -3.42
CA PRO A 108 -13.66 -2.61 -2.84
C PRO A 108 -12.20 -3.11 -2.73
N LEU A 109 -11.27 -2.49 -3.46
CA LEU A 109 -9.86 -2.88 -3.43
C LEU A 109 -9.16 -2.43 -2.13
N LEU A 110 -9.77 -1.52 -1.35
CA LEU A 110 -9.27 -1.15 -0.03
C LEU A 110 -9.28 -2.33 0.96
N ASP A 111 -10.20 -3.28 0.79
CA ASP A 111 -10.25 -4.52 1.58
C ASP A 111 -9.07 -5.45 1.26
N HIS A 112 -8.31 -5.14 0.21
CA HIS A 112 -7.14 -5.91 -0.22
C HIS A 112 -5.83 -5.11 -0.15
N LEU A 113 -5.87 -3.93 0.48
CA LEU A 113 -4.72 -3.05 0.62
C LEU A 113 -4.01 -3.33 1.95
N LEU A 114 -2.80 -3.87 1.87
CA LEU A 114 -1.85 -3.94 2.97
C LEU A 114 -0.90 -2.74 2.94
N LEU A 115 -1.02 -1.87 3.95
CA LEU A 115 -0.06 -0.80 4.18
C LEU A 115 1.10 -1.29 5.05
N VAL A 116 2.29 -1.25 4.47
CA VAL A 116 3.54 -1.63 5.14
C VAL A 116 4.21 -0.36 5.68
N ALA A 117 4.14 -0.17 6.99
CA ALA A 117 4.71 0.98 7.67
C ALA A 117 6.16 0.71 8.08
N VAL A 118 7.08 1.60 7.71
CA VAL A 118 8.52 1.48 8.05
C VAL A 118 8.91 2.23 9.33
N ASP A 119 7.97 2.94 9.95
CA ASP A 119 8.15 3.63 11.22
C ASP A 119 6.85 3.60 12.05
N LYS A 120 6.98 3.97 13.34
CA LYS A 120 5.87 3.94 14.29
C LYS A 120 4.75 4.93 13.94
N THR A 121 5.08 6.13 13.47
CA THR A 121 4.08 7.15 13.16
C THR A 121 3.20 6.72 11.99
N ALA A 122 3.80 6.16 10.94
CA ALA A 122 3.09 5.59 9.82
C ALA A 122 2.21 4.40 10.22
N TYR A 123 2.72 3.53 11.10
CA TYR A 123 1.97 2.38 11.62
C TYR A 123 0.76 2.83 12.44
N ASP A 124 0.95 3.74 13.39
CA ASP A 124 -0.13 4.27 14.23
C ASP A 124 -1.20 4.97 13.38
N ARG A 125 -0.79 5.73 12.34
CA ARG A 125 -1.74 6.32 11.39
C ARG A 125 -2.52 5.26 10.60
N CYS A 126 -1.85 4.21 10.14
CA CYS A 126 -2.50 3.11 9.44
C CYS A 126 -3.57 2.45 10.32
N MET A 127 -3.22 2.13 11.58
CA MET A 127 -4.13 1.54 12.55
C MET A 127 -5.31 2.48 12.86
N PHE A 128 -5.04 3.78 13.03
CA PHE A 128 -6.08 4.79 13.23
C PHE A 128 -7.08 4.85 12.06
N LYS A 129 -6.61 4.66 10.82
CA LYS A 129 -7.42 4.58 9.61
C LYS A 129 -8.16 3.24 9.44
N ARG A 130 -7.92 2.25 10.32
CA ARG A 130 -8.52 0.91 10.30
C ARG A 130 -8.28 0.16 8.98
N LEU A 131 -7.05 0.22 8.49
CA LEU A 131 -6.59 -0.50 7.31
C LEU A 131 -5.87 -1.79 7.72
N HIS A 132 -5.55 -2.66 6.75
CA HIS A 132 -4.59 -3.73 7.01
C HIS A 132 -3.19 -3.13 7.09
N CYS A 133 -2.53 -3.34 8.23
CA CYS A 133 -1.28 -2.70 8.57
C CYS A 133 -0.23 -3.75 8.93
N TYR A 134 0.98 -3.60 8.38
CA TYR A 134 2.13 -4.39 8.80
C TYR A 134 3.30 -3.47 9.14
N ARG A 135 3.90 -3.64 10.32
CA ARG A 135 5.05 -2.85 10.74
C ARG A 135 6.34 -3.54 10.31
N LEU A 136 7.01 -3.01 9.30
CA LEU A 136 8.28 -3.52 8.84
C LEU A 136 9.39 -3.08 9.81
N VAL A 137 9.75 -3.95 10.75
CA VAL A 137 10.84 -3.67 11.70
C VAL A 137 12.18 -3.68 10.98
N THR A 138 12.95 -2.61 11.18
CA THR A 138 14.32 -2.48 10.71
C THR A 138 15.25 -2.35 11.89
N GLU A 139 16.13 -3.34 12.09
CA GLU A 139 17.15 -3.26 13.12
C GLU A 139 18.11 -2.09 12.82
N GLY A 140 18.28 -1.19 13.78
CA GLY A 140 19.36 -0.18 13.78
C GLY A 140 19.19 1.05 12.89
N VAL A 141 18.02 1.29 12.26
CA VAL A 141 17.78 2.52 11.47
C VAL A 141 16.35 3.04 11.68
N ASP A 142 16.23 4.31 12.05
CA ASP A 142 14.96 5.04 12.09
C ASP A 142 14.66 5.65 10.70
N PHE A 143 13.61 5.14 10.04
CA PHE A 143 13.14 5.61 8.72
C PHE A 143 12.03 6.67 8.81
N GLY A 144 11.78 7.22 9.99
CA GLY A 144 10.71 8.18 10.26
C GLY A 144 10.86 9.57 9.63
N GLU A 145 11.75 9.83 8.67
CA GLU A 145 11.87 11.16 8.01
C GLU A 145 11.81 11.05 6.47
N GLU A 146 11.46 12.14 5.78
CA GLU A 146 11.54 12.22 4.30
C GLU A 146 12.99 11.98 3.88
N LYS A 147 13.27 10.84 3.27
CA LYS A 147 14.61 10.55 2.76
C LYS A 147 14.75 11.17 1.38
N VAL A 148 15.66 12.14 1.27
CA VAL A 148 16.01 12.79 0.00
C VAL A 148 16.32 11.71 -1.03
N PHE A 149 15.70 11.81 -2.20
CA PHE A 149 15.92 10.93 -3.33
C PHE A 149 17.43 10.73 -3.58
N MET A 150 17.87 9.46 -3.71
CA MET A 150 19.27 9.02 -3.84
C MET A 150 20.17 9.12 -2.59
N SER A 151 19.63 9.45 -1.40
CA SER A 151 20.39 9.38 -0.15
C SER A 151 20.72 7.92 0.26
N ARG A 152 21.75 7.72 1.10
CA ARG A 152 22.12 6.38 1.60
C ARG A 152 20.95 5.69 2.32
N ASP A 153 20.20 6.45 3.11
CA ASP A 153 19.04 5.95 3.84
C ASP A 153 17.89 5.58 2.89
N PHE A 154 17.66 6.39 1.85
CA PHE A 154 16.70 6.05 0.78
C PHE A 154 17.07 4.72 0.12
N ILE A 155 18.34 4.54 -0.27
CA ILE A 155 18.81 3.29 -0.92
C ILE A 155 18.64 2.09 0.02
N LYS A 156 19.01 2.20 1.30
CA LYS A 156 18.80 1.13 2.30
C LYS A 156 17.32 0.79 2.47
N MET A 157 16.45 1.80 2.54
CA MET A 157 15.00 1.63 2.66
C MET A 157 14.42 0.89 1.45
N MET A 158 14.83 1.26 0.24
CA MET A 158 14.36 0.61 -0.98
C MET A 158 14.81 -0.85 -1.08
N TRP A 159 16.05 -1.16 -0.70
CA TRP A 159 16.49 -2.56 -0.65
C TRP A 159 15.77 -3.37 0.43
N ARG A 160 15.46 -2.76 1.59
CA ARG A 160 14.65 -3.43 2.62
C ARG A 160 13.24 -3.72 2.13
N ARG A 161 12.62 -2.79 1.37
CA ARG A 161 11.37 -3.03 0.64
C ARG A 161 11.52 -4.21 -0.32
N THR A 162 12.58 -4.25 -1.14
CA THR A 162 12.81 -5.37 -2.06
C THR A 162 12.87 -6.70 -1.31
N PHE A 163 13.62 -6.79 -0.20
CA PHE A 163 13.68 -7.99 0.63
C PHE A 163 12.32 -8.41 1.17
N PHE A 164 11.56 -7.47 1.74
CA PHE A 164 10.20 -7.74 2.22
C PHE A 164 9.32 -8.32 1.11
N LEU A 165 9.35 -7.73 -0.08
CA LEU A 165 8.57 -8.21 -1.21
C LEU A 165 9.02 -9.59 -1.71
N THR A 166 10.32 -9.92 -1.60
CA THR A 166 10.82 -11.30 -1.82
C THR A 166 10.16 -12.29 -0.86
N GLU A 167 10.04 -11.94 0.43
CA GLU A 167 9.41 -12.80 1.43
C GLU A 167 7.91 -13.02 1.14
N VAL A 168 7.21 -11.99 0.64
CA VAL A 168 5.81 -12.13 0.19
C VAL A 168 5.69 -13.15 -0.94
N LEU A 169 6.58 -13.11 -1.95
CA LEU A 169 6.60 -14.11 -3.03
C LEU A 169 6.90 -15.51 -2.49
N ARG A 170 7.86 -15.65 -1.57
CA ARG A 170 8.22 -16.95 -0.99
C ARG A 170 7.07 -17.60 -0.22
N ARG A 171 6.18 -16.78 0.36
CA ARG A 171 4.94 -17.22 1.04
C ARG A 171 3.79 -17.56 0.08
N GLY A 172 4.02 -17.43 -1.22
CA GLY A 172 3.04 -17.82 -2.24
C GLY A 172 2.03 -16.73 -2.61
N TYR A 173 2.24 -15.49 -2.17
CA TYR A 173 1.34 -14.37 -2.48
C TYR A 173 1.83 -13.62 -3.72
N SER A 174 0.95 -13.51 -4.71
CA SER A 174 1.14 -12.53 -5.79
C SER A 174 0.81 -11.14 -5.26
N PHE A 175 1.33 -10.09 -5.87
CA PHE A 175 0.97 -8.75 -5.41
C PHE A 175 0.96 -7.69 -6.50
N ILE A 176 0.15 -6.67 -6.26
CA ILE A 176 0.27 -5.37 -6.92
C ILE A 176 1.04 -4.48 -5.95
N PHE A 177 2.21 -4.05 -6.36
CA PHE A 177 2.91 -2.99 -5.65
C PHE A 177 2.47 -1.64 -6.22
N THR A 178 2.19 -0.69 -5.34
CA THR A 178 1.89 0.69 -5.70
C THR A 178 2.58 1.64 -4.72
N ASP A 179 3.27 2.65 -5.23
CA ASP A 179 3.70 3.77 -4.40
C ASP A 179 2.46 4.57 -3.97
N THR A 180 2.55 5.24 -2.82
CA THR A 180 1.44 6.04 -2.26
C THR A 180 1.17 7.33 -3.04
N ASP A 181 2.02 7.70 -3.99
CA ASP A 181 1.83 8.83 -4.91
C ASP A 181 1.30 8.39 -6.28
N VAL A 182 0.61 7.24 -6.31
CA VAL A 182 -0.18 6.76 -7.45
C VAL A 182 -1.67 6.90 -7.11
N VAL A 183 -2.40 7.70 -7.87
CA VAL A 183 -3.87 7.81 -7.72
C VAL A 183 -4.58 6.78 -8.59
N TRP A 184 -5.59 6.12 -8.03
CA TRP A 184 -6.35 5.06 -8.68
C TRP A 184 -7.70 5.60 -9.19
N LEU A 185 -7.77 5.89 -10.49
CA LEU A 185 -8.97 6.45 -11.13
C LEU A 185 -9.94 5.37 -11.59
N ARG A 186 -9.45 4.17 -11.92
CA ARG A 186 -10.23 2.98 -12.27
C ARG A 186 -9.59 1.72 -11.72
N ASN A 187 -10.37 0.65 -11.63
CA ASN A 187 -9.88 -0.66 -11.21
C ASN A 187 -8.79 -1.21 -12.18
N PRO A 188 -7.50 -1.31 -11.75
CA PRO A 188 -6.43 -1.75 -12.63
C PRO A 188 -6.42 -3.25 -12.90
N LEU A 189 -7.15 -4.05 -12.11
CA LEU A 189 -7.28 -5.49 -12.35
C LEU A 189 -7.88 -5.77 -13.74
N THR A 190 -8.67 -4.84 -14.29
CA THR A 190 -9.25 -4.94 -15.64
C THR A 190 -8.22 -4.78 -16.77
N LYS A 191 -7.03 -4.25 -16.46
CA LYS A 191 -5.93 -4.01 -17.42
C LYS A 191 -4.72 -4.90 -17.16
N LEU A 192 -4.69 -5.55 -16.01
CA LEU A 192 -3.68 -6.52 -15.62
C LEU A 192 -4.10 -7.92 -16.04
N SER A 193 -3.12 -8.68 -16.50
CA SER A 193 -3.31 -10.08 -16.89
C SER A 193 -3.24 -11.02 -15.68
N LEU A 194 -4.24 -10.99 -14.79
CA LEU A 194 -4.24 -11.79 -13.56
C LEU A 194 -4.34 -13.30 -13.80
N ASN A 195 -5.05 -13.70 -14.86
CA ASN A 195 -5.29 -15.09 -15.24
C ASN A 195 -4.40 -15.55 -16.41
N GLU A 196 -3.45 -14.71 -16.85
CA GLU A 196 -2.51 -15.08 -17.90
C GLU A 196 -1.17 -15.52 -17.31
N THR A 197 -0.26 -15.85 -18.20
CA THR A 197 1.06 -16.39 -17.88
C THR A 197 2.12 -15.33 -17.54
N ASP A 198 1.78 -14.05 -17.61
CA ASP A 198 2.74 -12.97 -17.36
C ASP A 198 3.26 -13.05 -15.92
N ASP A 199 4.58 -13.06 -15.79
CA ASP A 199 5.27 -13.18 -14.50
C ASP A 199 5.40 -11.81 -13.84
N LEU A 200 5.74 -10.77 -14.62
CA LEU A 200 5.91 -9.39 -14.18
C LEU A 200 5.23 -8.43 -15.16
N GLN A 201 4.34 -7.58 -14.67
CA GLN A 201 3.70 -6.52 -15.43
C GLN A 201 4.04 -5.17 -14.78
N ILE A 202 4.92 -4.38 -15.40
CA ILE A 202 5.56 -3.22 -14.75
C ILE A 202 5.31 -1.92 -15.52
N SER A 203 5.05 -0.83 -14.77
CA SER A 203 4.91 0.51 -15.34
C SER A 203 6.21 1.04 -15.93
N VAL A 204 6.10 2.07 -16.78
CA VAL A 204 7.24 2.72 -17.44
C VAL A 204 7.07 4.24 -17.35
N ASP A 205 8.18 4.96 -17.33
CA ASP A 205 8.16 6.43 -17.38
C ASP A 205 7.76 6.96 -18.76
N LYS A 206 8.06 6.20 -19.82
CA LYS A 206 7.64 6.46 -21.21
C LYS A 206 7.40 5.15 -21.94
N TYR A 207 6.30 5.08 -22.68
CA TYR A 207 5.92 3.89 -23.43
C TYR A 207 6.25 4.04 -24.93
N PHE A 208 7.24 3.28 -25.39
CA PHE A 208 7.71 3.35 -26.78
C PHE A 208 7.05 2.31 -27.72
N GLY A 209 5.97 1.64 -27.29
CA GLY A 209 5.29 0.61 -28.11
C GLY A 209 6.03 -0.73 -28.22
N SER A 210 7.14 -0.88 -27.52
CA SER A 210 8.01 -2.06 -27.60
C SER A 210 7.74 -3.02 -26.45
N ARG A 211 7.65 -4.33 -26.75
CA ARG A 211 7.65 -5.40 -25.73
C ARG A 211 9.05 -5.72 -25.19
N ARG A 212 10.10 -5.17 -25.81
CA ARG A 212 11.50 -5.43 -25.45
C ARG A 212 11.96 -4.57 -24.26
N PRO A 213 12.55 -5.15 -23.20
CA PRO A 213 13.01 -4.40 -22.03
C PRO A 213 14.04 -3.31 -22.34
N GLU A 214 14.87 -3.50 -23.35
CA GLU A 214 15.92 -2.57 -23.76
C GLU A 214 15.37 -1.21 -24.20
N HIS A 215 14.13 -1.20 -24.69
CA HIS A 215 13.46 0.00 -25.18
C HIS A 215 12.58 0.69 -24.15
N ASN A 216 12.46 0.16 -22.93
CA ASN A 216 11.56 0.70 -21.91
C ASN A 216 12.34 1.25 -20.72
N LEU A 217 11.87 2.37 -20.17
CA LEU A 217 12.36 2.94 -18.92
C LEU A 217 11.40 2.52 -17.83
N ILE A 218 11.69 1.42 -17.15
CA ILE A 218 10.79 0.86 -16.12
C ILE A 218 10.61 1.85 -14.97
N ASN A 219 9.44 1.76 -14.35
CA ASN A 219 9.09 2.48 -13.14
C ASN A 219 8.57 1.46 -12.11
N THR A 220 9.19 1.44 -10.93
CA THR A 220 8.84 0.49 -9.85
C THR A 220 7.73 1.00 -8.93
N GLY A 221 7.11 2.14 -9.24
CA GLY A 221 6.01 2.70 -8.45
C GLY A 221 4.65 2.08 -8.74
N PHE A 222 4.51 1.31 -9.83
CA PHE A 222 3.36 0.44 -10.02
C PHE A 222 3.75 -0.82 -10.80
N TYR A 223 3.48 -2.00 -10.24
CA TYR A 223 3.61 -3.26 -10.96
C TYR A 223 2.80 -4.39 -10.32
N TYR A 224 2.39 -5.34 -11.15
CA TYR A 224 1.87 -6.63 -10.70
C TYR A 224 2.92 -7.71 -10.92
N ILE A 225 3.09 -8.57 -9.92
CA ILE A 225 4.00 -9.71 -10.01
C ILE A 225 3.35 -10.96 -9.43
N ARG A 226 3.49 -12.06 -10.17
CA ARG A 226 2.94 -13.35 -9.78
C ARG A 226 3.93 -14.09 -8.91
N SER A 227 3.46 -14.73 -7.84
CA SER A 227 4.30 -15.62 -7.05
C SER A 227 4.59 -16.92 -7.79
N ASN A 228 5.84 -17.14 -8.16
CA ASN A 228 6.35 -18.40 -8.70
C ASN A 228 7.88 -18.47 -8.59
N ASN A 229 8.47 -19.63 -8.92
CA ASN A 229 9.91 -19.84 -8.80
C ASN A 229 10.73 -18.83 -9.61
N LYS A 230 10.27 -18.42 -10.81
CA LYS A 230 11.00 -17.48 -11.67
C LYS A 230 11.04 -16.08 -11.06
N THR A 231 9.93 -15.60 -10.51
CA THR A 231 9.85 -14.27 -9.90
C THR A 231 10.56 -14.22 -8.55
N ILE A 232 10.53 -15.30 -7.78
CA ILE A 232 11.36 -15.44 -6.56
C ILE A 232 12.84 -15.38 -6.93
N SER A 233 13.30 -16.13 -7.95
CA SER A 233 14.68 -16.08 -8.41
C SER A 233 15.09 -14.70 -8.95
N LEU A 234 14.18 -14.00 -9.64
CA LEU A 234 14.42 -12.62 -10.08
C LEU A 234 14.66 -11.69 -8.88
N PHE A 235 13.81 -11.77 -7.86
CA PHE A 235 13.91 -10.92 -6.67
C PHE A 235 15.12 -11.26 -5.81
N ASP A 236 15.50 -12.53 -5.73
CA ASP A 236 16.73 -12.98 -5.06
C ASP A 236 17.97 -12.44 -5.76
N LYS A 237 18.04 -12.58 -7.09
CA LYS A 237 19.12 -12.01 -7.90
C LYS A 237 19.18 -10.50 -7.75
N TRP A 238 18.03 -9.83 -7.85
CA TRP A 238 17.94 -8.38 -7.67
C TRP A 238 18.45 -7.93 -6.31
N TYR A 239 17.98 -8.53 -5.22
CA TYR A 239 18.39 -8.18 -3.86
C TYR A 239 19.87 -8.48 -3.58
N SER A 240 20.42 -9.57 -4.15
CA SER A 240 21.84 -9.91 -3.97
C SER A 240 22.81 -8.85 -4.51
N LEU A 241 22.38 -8.01 -5.45
CA LEU A 241 23.19 -6.95 -6.04
C LEU A 241 23.25 -5.66 -5.18
N LYS A 242 22.57 -5.61 -4.02
CA LYS A 242 22.47 -4.40 -3.19
C LYS A 242 23.81 -3.78 -2.80
N ASP A 243 24.83 -4.60 -2.52
CA ASP A 243 26.15 -4.15 -2.06
C ASP A 243 27.12 -3.86 -3.21
N ASN A 244 26.81 -4.34 -4.43
CA ASN A 244 27.66 -4.23 -5.62
C ASN A 244 27.14 -3.21 -6.65
N SER A 245 26.13 -2.42 -6.30
CA SER A 245 25.43 -1.49 -7.20
C SER A 245 25.76 -0.03 -6.91
N THR A 246 27.03 0.35 -7.10
CA THR A 246 27.52 1.70 -6.79
C THR A 246 26.75 2.79 -7.54
N ARG A 247 26.17 3.75 -6.79
CA ARG A 247 25.40 4.91 -7.28
C ARG A 247 24.11 4.57 -8.06
N LYS A 248 23.59 3.36 -7.92
CA LYS A 248 22.32 2.94 -8.53
C LYS A 248 21.26 2.74 -7.45
N LYS A 249 20.03 3.18 -7.71
CA LYS A 249 18.87 2.76 -6.91
C LYS A 249 18.38 1.39 -7.39
N GLU A 250 17.55 0.73 -6.59
CA GLU A 250 17.00 -0.60 -6.87
C GLU A 250 16.35 -0.68 -8.26
N GLN A 251 15.58 0.34 -8.66
CA GLN A 251 14.97 0.41 -9.99
C GLN A 251 16.01 0.36 -11.12
N ASP A 252 17.14 1.07 -10.97
CA ASP A 252 18.19 1.08 -11.99
C ASP A 252 18.84 -0.30 -12.11
N VAL A 253 19.02 -1.00 -10.99
CA VAL A 253 19.56 -2.36 -10.97
C VAL A 253 18.58 -3.36 -11.60
N LEU A 254 17.28 -3.22 -11.34
CA LEU A 254 16.27 -4.07 -12.00
C LEU A 254 16.25 -3.81 -13.51
N LEU A 255 16.35 -2.54 -13.93
CA LEU A 255 16.44 -2.19 -15.34
C LEU A 255 17.65 -2.84 -16.00
N ASP A 256 18.81 -2.78 -15.34
CA ASP A 256 20.02 -3.43 -15.84
C ASP A 256 19.84 -4.95 -15.95
N LEU A 257 19.25 -5.60 -14.96
CA LEU A 257 18.96 -7.03 -15.02
C LEU A 257 18.06 -7.37 -16.20
N LEU A 258 16.96 -6.62 -16.38
CA LEU A 258 16.02 -6.82 -17.49
C LEU A 258 16.69 -6.60 -18.86
N ARG A 259 17.65 -5.68 -18.96
CA ARG A 259 18.41 -5.40 -20.19
C ARG A 259 19.53 -6.40 -20.47
N HIS A 260 20.12 -6.98 -19.44
CA HIS A 260 21.29 -7.85 -19.55
C HIS A 260 20.93 -9.34 -19.38
N GLY A 261 19.80 -9.75 -19.96
CA GLY A 261 19.51 -11.17 -20.21
C GLY A 261 18.78 -11.93 -19.10
N VAL A 262 18.44 -11.32 -17.96
CA VAL A 262 17.72 -12.02 -16.88
C VAL A 262 16.38 -12.59 -17.35
N VAL A 263 15.73 -11.91 -18.30
CA VAL A 263 14.45 -12.33 -18.88
C VAL A 263 14.60 -13.68 -19.59
N THR A 264 15.66 -13.85 -20.37
CA THR A 264 15.96 -15.10 -21.07
C THR A 264 16.48 -16.17 -20.11
N GLU A 265 17.37 -15.79 -19.18
CA GLU A 265 17.96 -16.70 -18.18
C GLU A 265 16.91 -17.38 -17.31
N LEU A 266 15.89 -16.63 -16.89
CA LEU A 266 14.82 -17.12 -16.01
C LEU A 266 13.53 -17.49 -16.76
N ASP A 267 13.52 -17.41 -18.10
CA ASP A 267 12.33 -17.60 -18.95
C ASP A 267 11.13 -16.74 -18.46
N LEU A 268 11.37 -15.48 -18.12
CA LEU A 268 10.35 -14.58 -17.58
C LEU A 268 9.45 -14.04 -18.69
N ARG A 269 8.14 -14.03 -18.43
CA ARG A 269 7.17 -13.27 -19.24
C ARG A 269 6.97 -11.89 -18.64
N VAL A 270 7.58 -10.88 -19.27
CA VAL A 270 7.50 -9.49 -18.82
C VAL A 270 6.61 -8.67 -19.75
N ARG A 271 5.65 -7.95 -19.18
CA ARG A 271 4.79 -7.00 -19.89
C ARG A 271 5.03 -5.58 -19.38
N PHE A 272 5.31 -4.67 -20.30
CA PHE A 272 5.38 -3.24 -19.98
C PHE A 272 3.99 -2.63 -20.10
N LEU A 273 3.57 -1.93 -19.05
CA LEU A 273 2.26 -1.34 -18.95
C LEU A 273 2.20 -0.02 -19.75
N GLU A 274 1.19 0.11 -20.61
CA GLU A 274 1.01 1.29 -21.44
C GLU A 274 0.64 2.53 -20.60
N THR A 275 1.35 3.63 -20.81
CA THR A 275 1.08 4.93 -20.16
C THR A 275 -0.31 5.50 -20.48
N ARG A 276 -0.93 5.05 -21.59
CA ARG A 276 -2.35 5.30 -21.88
C ARG A 276 -3.28 4.89 -20.73
N HIS A 277 -2.96 3.78 -20.04
CA HIS A 277 -3.73 3.26 -18.91
C HIS A 277 -3.04 3.55 -17.58
N PHE A 278 -1.73 3.36 -17.49
CA PHE A 278 -0.93 3.55 -16.29
C PHE A 278 -0.10 4.83 -16.45
N SER A 279 -0.79 5.97 -16.40
CA SER A 279 -0.23 7.29 -16.70
C SER A 279 0.75 7.73 -15.62
N GLY A 280 1.59 8.71 -15.95
CA GLY A 280 2.34 9.45 -14.94
C GLY A 280 2.82 10.78 -15.47
N PHE A 281 3.33 11.67 -14.61
CA PHE A 281 3.75 13.00 -15.02
C PHE A 281 4.96 13.01 -15.99
N CYS A 282 5.70 11.89 -16.10
CA CYS A 282 6.69 11.72 -17.17
C CYS A 282 6.05 11.62 -18.58
N GLU A 283 4.85 11.06 -18.67
CA GLU A 283 4.07 10.88 -19.90
C GLU A 283 2.57 10.80 -19.57
N ASP A 284 1.88 11.95 -19.66
CA ASP A 284 0.45 12.01 -19.39
C ASP A 284 -0.38 11.28 -20.46
N SER A 285 -1.31 10.44 -20.01
CA SER A 285 -2.33 9.87 -20.88
C SER A 285 -3.24 10.97 -21.43
N LYS A 286 -3.36 11.00 -22.75
CA LYS A 286 -4.30 11.86 -23.48
C LYS A 286 -5.72 11.29 -23.52
N ASP A 287 -5.95 10.12 -22.94
CA ASP A 287 -7.25 9.45 -22.94
C ASP A 287 -7.79 9.26 -21.52
N VAL A 288 -8.54 10.25 -21.05
CA VAL A 288 -9.22 10.20 -19.74
C VAL A 288 -10.28 9.10 -19.66
N GLY A 289 -10.75 8.57 -20.80
CA GLY A 289 -11.67 7.43 -20.85
C GLY A 289 -10.96 6.10 -20.57
N ALA A 290 -9.65 6.01 -20.82
CA ALA A 290 -8.86 4.80 -20.64
C ALA A 290 -7.93 4.82 -19.42
N VAL A 291 -7.53 6.01 -18.95
CA VAL A 291 -6.61 6.14 -17.81
C VAL A 291 -7.13 5.38 -16.59
N THR A 292 -6.25 4.66 -15.92
CA THR A 292 -6.59 3.76 -14.82
C THR A 292 -5.88 4.20 -13.55
N THR A 293 -4.57 4.48 -13.65
CA THR A 293 -3.79 5.09 -12.59
C THR A 293 -3.02 6.31 -13.10
N VAL A 294 -2.66 7.22 -12.19
CA VAL A 294 -1.75 8.34 -12.48
C VAL A 294 -0.69 8.40 -11.39
N HIS A 295 0.57 8.21 -11.75
CA HIS A 295 1.73 8.28 -10.85
C HIS A 295 2.38 9.66 -10.91
N ALA A 296 2.69 10.26 -9.76
CA ALA A 296 3.55 11.44 -9.68
C ALA A 296 5.05 11.13 -9.89
N ASN A 297 5.38 10.31 -10.89
CA ASN A 297 6.75 10.10 -11.35
C ASN A 297 7.32 11.39 -11.96
N CYS A 298 8.64 11.45 -12.21
CA CYS A 298 9.31 12.70 -12.65
C CYS A 298 9.05 13.92 -11.73
N CYS A 299 8.87 13.68 -10.43
CA CYS A 299 8.63 14.72 -9.42
C CYS A 299 9.50 14.51 -8.19
N ARG A 300 10.13 15.57 -7.65
CA ARG A 300 11.16 15.44 -6.61
C ARG A 300 10.65 15.49 -5.17
N HIS A 301 9.70 16.38 -4.87
CA HIS A 301 9.34 16.73 -3.49
C HIS A 301 7.91 16.30 -3.17
N ILE A 302 7.68 15.78 -1.95
CA ILE A 302 6.34 15.32 -1.52
C ILE A 302 5.30 16.44 -1.67
N ASN A 303 5.59 17.68 -1.25
CA ASN A 303 4.66 18.79 -1.37
C ASN A 303 4.27 19.10 -2.82
N ALA A 304 5.21 18.97 -3.76
CA ALA A 304 4.93 19.13 -5.19
C ALA A 304 4.01 18.00 -5.70
N LYS A 305 4.30 16.76 -5.30
CA LYS A 305 3.47 15.60 -5.63
C LYS A 305 2.04 15.75 -5.08
N VAL A 306 1.89 16.11 -3.81
CA VAL A 306 0.57 16.33 -3.17
C VAL A 306 -0.22 17.39 -3.92
N ARG A 307 0.40 18.53 -4.24
CA ARG A 307 -0.25 19.62 -4.98
C ARG A 307 -0.78 19.15 -6.33
N ASP A 308 0.05 18.52 -7.14
CA ASP A 308 -0.33 18.20 -8.52
C ASP A 308 -1.25 16.98 -8.58
N LEU A 309 -1.08 15.97 -7.70
CA LEU A 309 -2.05 14.87 -7.58
C LEU A 309 -3.41 15.34 -7.05
N THR A 310 -3.45 16.35 -6.19
CA THR A 310 -4.71 17.01 -5.78
C THR A 310 -5.41 17.65 -6.98
N ALA A 311 -4.64 18.26 -7.89
CA ALA A 311 -5.17 18.79 -9.14
C ALA A 311 -5.72 17.66 -10.04
N VAL A 312 -5.01 16.53 -10.16
CA VAL A 312 -5.49 15.35 -10.90
C VAL A 312 -6.83 14.86 -10.36
N LEU A 313 -6.98 14.69 -9.04
CA LEU A 313 -8.26 14.27 -8.45
C LEU A 313 -9.37 15.31 -8.65
N ARG A 314 -9.04 16.61 -8.62
CA ARG A 314 -10.00 17.69 -8.90
C ARG A 314 -10.49 17.62 -10.35
N ASP A 315 -9.60 17.41 -11.30
CA ASP A 315 -9.95 17.27 -12.71
C ASP A 315 -10.78 16.01 -12.97
N TRP A 316 -10.43 14.90 -12.31
CA TRP A 316 -11.22 13.67 -12.34
C TRP A 316 -12.66 13.89 -11.81
N LYS A 317 -12.81 14.55 -10.66
CA LYS A 317 -14.14 14.90 -10.10
C LYS A 317 -14.95 15.74 -11.07
N ARG A 318 -14.34 16.76 -11.69
CA ARG A 318 -14.99 17.64 -12.68
C ARG A 318 -15.41 16.86 -13.92
N PHE A 319 -14.55 15.98 -14.42
CA PHE A 319 -14.85 15.12 -15.56
C PHE A 319 -16.05 14.22 -15.29
N LYS A 320 -16.05 13.47 -14.17
CA LYS A 320 -17.19 12.62 -13.79
C LYS A 320 -18.48 13.42 -13.62
N ALA A 321 -18.42 14.58 -12.95
CA ALA A 321 -19.58 15.45 -12.79
C ALA A 321 -20.14 15.94 -14.14
N ALA A 322 -19.27 16.28 -15.10
CA ALA A 322 -19.66 16.68 -16.44
C ALA A 322 -20.33 15.54 -17.22
N LEU A 323 -19.81 14.32 -17.13
CA LEU A 323 -20.41 13.14 -17.75
C LEU A 323 -21.81 12.85 -17.18
N THR A 324 -21.97 12.93 -15.86
CA THR A 324 -23.28 12.76 -15.20
C THR A 324 -24.27 13.83 -15.62
N LYS A 325 -23.83 15.09 -15.73
CA LYS A 325 -24.69 16.22 -16.09
C LYS A 325 -25.09 16.23 -17.57
N TYR A 326 -24.20 15.76 -18.46
CA TYR A 326 -24.38 15.85 -19.92
C TYR A 326 -24.06 14.51 -20.63
N PRO A 327 -24.82 13.43 -20.37
CA PRO A 327 -24.52 12.11 -20.89
C PRO A 327 -24.51 12.05 -22.44
N LYS A 328 -25.39 12.82 -23.11
CA LYS A 328 -25.43 12.90 -24.58
C LYS A 328 -24.17 13.53 -25.19
N ALA A 329 -23.41 14.31 -24.40
CA ALA A 329 -22.17 14.97 -24.83
C ALA A 329 -20.91 14.22 -24.36
N ALA A 330 -21.04 13.03 -23.76
CA ALA A 330 -19.93 12.29 -23.15
C ALA A 330 -18.71 12.16 -24.07
N ARG A 331 -18.92 11.76 -25.33
CA ARG A 331 -17.83 11.63 -26.31
C ARG A 331 -17.07 12.94 -26.54
N ASN A 332 -17.77 14.08 -26.57
CA ASN A 332 -17.14 15.38 -26.77
C ASN A 332 -16.37 15.80 -25.52
N ILE A 333 -16.95 15.61 -24.33
CA ILE A 333 -16.32 15.88 -23.03
C ILE A 333 -15.02 15.09 -22.89
N THR A 334 -15.04 13.78 -23.18
CA THR A 334 -13.84 12.93 -23.14
C THR A 334 -12.78 13.40 -24.13
N ARG A 335 -13.17 13.79 -25.35
CA ARG A 335 -12.22 14.26 -26.38
C ARG A 335 -11.61 15.61 -26.08
N SER A 336 -12.33 16.51 -25.41
CA SER A 336 -11.86 17.86 -25.07
C SER A 336 -11.16 17.94 -23.71
N PHE A 337 -11.16 16.84 -22.95
CA PHE A 337 -10.55 16.83 -21.63
C PHE A 337 -9.03 17.00 -21.70
N GLY A 338 -8.49 17.80 -20.78
CA GLY A 338 -7.06 17.93 -20.56
C GLY A 338 -6.77 18.03 -19.08
N TRP A 339 -5.69 17.38 -18.64
CA TRP A 339 -5.19 17.49 -17.28
C TRP A 339 -4.67 18.90 -17.01
N SER A 340 -4.84 19.36 -15.77
CA SER A 340 -4.07 20.49 -15.25
C SER A 340 -2.58 20.22 -15.42
N ARG A 341 -1.81 21.29 -15.68
CA ARG A 341 -0.35 21.17 -15.77
C ARG A 341 0.22 20.83 -14.40
N HIS A 342 1.17 19.88 -14.38
CA HIS A 342 1.91 19.47 -13.18
C HIS A 342 3.01 20.48 -12.81
N ASP A 343 2.61 21.75 -12.63
CA ASP A 343 3.54 22.85 -12.42
C ASP A 343 4.30 22.73 -11.09
N GLY A 344 3.71 22.13 -10.05
CA GLY A 344 4.41 21.87 -8.80
C GLY A 344 5.63 20.99 -9.01
N CYS A 345 5.43 19.88 -9.72
CA CYS A 345 6.44 18.90 -10.05
C CYS A 345 7.46 19.44 -11.05
N LEU A 346 7.05 20.16 -12.09
CA LEU A 346 7.97 20.83 -13.01
C LEU A 346 8.88 21.83 -12.29
N ASN A 347 8.33 22.62 -11.36
CA ASN A 347 9.11 23.58 -10.58
C ASN A 347 10.01 22.92 -9.52
N SER A 348 9.71 21.69 -9.08
CA SER A 348 10.54 20.96 -8.10
C SER A 348 11.96 20.65 -8.60
N TRP A 349 12.19 20.71 -9.92
CA TRP A 349 13.50 20.52 -10.54
C TRP A 349 14.35 21.80 -10.63
N LYS A 350 13.75 22.97 -10.40
CA LYS A 350 14.49 24.23 -10.42
C LYS A 350 15.44 24.31 -9.22
N PRO A 351 16.66 24.86 -9.38
CA PRO A 351 17.51 25.17 -8.24
C PRO A 351 16.76 26.07 -7.26
N GLN A 352 16.84 25.79 -5.95
CA GLN A 352 16.36 26.73 -4.96
C GLN A 352 17.20 28.01 -5.10
N THR A 353 16.59 29.10 -5.54
CA THR A 353 17.20 30.42 -5.40
C THR A 353 17.31 30.69 -3.91
N LEU A 354 18.53 30.68 -3.38
CA LEU A 354 18.83 31.22 -2.05
C LEU A 354 18.43 32.70 -2.09
N THR A 355 17.27 33.02 -1.52
CA THR A 355 16.85 34.39 -1.24
C THR A 355 16.79 34.57 0.26
#